data_AF-A0A952UVJ5-F1
#
_entry.id   AF-A0A952UVJ5-F1
#
_cell.length_a   1.000
_cell.length_b   1.000
_cell.length_c   1.000
_cell.angle_alpha   90.00
_cell.angle_beta   90.00
_cell.angle_gamma   90.00
#
_symmetry.space_group_name_H-M   'P 1'
#
loop_
_entity.id
_entity.type
_entity.pdbx_description
1 polymer ?
#
loop_
_entity_poly.entity_id
_entity_poly.type
_entity_poly.pdbx_seq_one_letter_code
_entity_poly.pdbx_strand_id
1 'polypeptide(L)'
;MKLAEVILLYLGFGVACAVALHRRAPAYDRAARLTALLTIPLWPLLAPIAWTARRERPSTPPSAPEERIRAALDEVTSSVHGTPLARLIDGESARALLEEVERLASRRHELLALLERDSFDPVLAQQKLDELRASGASPRAQSSALLHLSNIRRLSELAERDSHALEELAELTSALRTQLVLVRLSGSGAAGVSDTLGELWARLEALSEASDEVYGDEPSRAHQEAAI
;
A
#
# COMPACT_ATOMS: atom_id res chain seq x y z
N MET A 1 -27.33 4.73 -45.74
CA MET A 1 -27.04 5.33 -44.44
C MET A 1 -26.58 6.75 -44.68
N LYS A 2 -27.30 7.73 -44.14
CA LYS A 2 -27.06 9.14 -44.49
C LYS A 2 -25.81 9.61 -43.74
N LEU A 3 -24.97 10.40 -44.40
CA LEU A 3 -23.75 10.98 -43.81
C LEU A 3 -24.03 11.73 -42.49
N ALA A 4 -25.25 12.27 -42.38
CA ALA A 4 -25.80 12.86 -41.16
C ALA A 4 -25.93 11.88 -39.98
N GLU A 5 -26.30 10.60 -40.20
CA GLU A 5 -26.40 9.59 -39.14
C GLU A 5 -25.02 9.23 -38.58
N VAL A 6 -24.01 9.17 -39.45
CA VAL A 6 -22.61 8.92 -39.03
C VAL A 6 -22.08 10.09 -38.21
N ILE A 7 -22.36 11.33 -38.64
CA ILE A 7 -21.98 12.54 -37.88
C ILE A 7 -22.69 12.56 -36.51
N LEU A 8 -23.98 12.21 -36.45
CA LEU A 8 -24.74 12.22 -35.20
C LEU A 8 -24.25 11.14 -34.22
N LEU A 9 -23.87 9.97 -34.74
CA LEU A 9 -23.30 8.88 -33.95
C LEU A 9 -21.92 9.27 -33.39
N TYR A 10 -21.09 9.93 -34.20
CA TYR A 10 -19.79 10.45 -33.77
C TYR A 10 -19.93 11.55 -32.72
N LEU A 11 -20.87 12.47 -32.90
CA LEU A 11 -21.13 13.54 -31.94
C LEU A 11 -21.62 12.95 -30.60
N GLY A 12 -22.52 11.97 -30.66
CA GLY A 12 -23.02 11.26 -29.47
C GLY A 12 -21.92 10.51 -28.72
N PHE A 13 -21.04 9.82 -29.44
CA PHE A 13 -19.93 9.09 -28.84
C PHE A 13 -18.88 10.03 -28.24
N GLY A 14 -18.59 11.16 -28.92
CA GLY A 14 -17.73 12.21 -28.41
C GLY A 14 -18.26 12.83 -27.11
N VAL A 15 -19.56 13.11 -27.05
CA VAL A 15 -20.22 13.63 -25.84
C VAL A 15 -20.21 12.61 -24.71
N ALA A 16 -20.47 11.32 -24.99
CA ALA A 16 -20.40 10.26 -23.98
C ALA A 16 -18.99 10.11 -23.39
N CYS A 17 -17.94 10.16 -24.23
CA CYS A 17 -16.55 10.14 -23.77
C CYS A 17 -16.18 11.39 -22.97
N ALA A 18 -16.62 12.58 -23.40
CA ALA A 18 -16.37 13.83 -22.68
C ALA A 18 -17.02 13.82 -21.28
N VAL A 19 -18.26 13.32 -21.17
CA VAL A 19 -18.97 13.19 -19.88
C VAL A 19 -18.28 12.16 -18.98
N ALA A 20 -17.82 11.02 -19.53
CA ALA A 20 -17.11 10.01 -18.76
C ALA A 20 -15.76 10.51 -18.22
N LEU A 21 -15.01 11.32 -19.00
CA LEU A 21 -13.78 11.96 -18.55
C LEU A 21 -14.05 13.06 -17.52
N HIS A 22 -15.09 13.87 -17.71
CA HIS A 22 -15.41 14.95 -16.79
C HIS A 22 -15.87 14.44 -15.43
N ARG A 23 -16.55 13.29 -15.39
CA ARG A 23 -16.91 12.59 -14.14
C ARG A 23 -15.73 11.93 -13.42
N ARG A 24 -14.59 11.75 -14.10
CA ARG A 24 -13.38 11.11 -13.56
C ARG A 24 -12.28 12.07 -13.17
N ALA A 25 -12.43 13.37 -13.43
CA ALA A 25 -11.41 14.35 -13.08
C ALA A 25 -11.60 14.83 -11.62
N PRO A 26 -10.67 14.52 -10.69
CA PRO A 26 -10.63 15.18 -9.40
C PRO A 26 -10.37 16.67 -9.59
N ALA A 27 -11.00 17.49 -8.76
CA ALA A 27 -10.84 18.94 -8.78
C ALA A 27 -9.35 19.30 -8.60
N TYR A 28 -8.85 20.17 -9.48
CA TYR A 28 -7.47 20.70 -9.56
C TYR A 28 -6.44 19.92 -10.40
N ASP A 29 -6.65 19.82 -11.72
CA ASP A 29 -5.50 19.97 -12.61
C ASP A 29 -5.85 20.66 -13.94
N ARG A 30 -5.16 21.75 -14.27
CA ARG A 30 -5.30 22.45 -15.57
C ARG A 30 -4.70 21.61 -16.70
N ALA A 31 -3.75 20.73 -16.38
CA ALA A 31 -3.16 19.80 -17.35
C ALA A 31 -4.22 18.85 -17.92
N ALA A 32 -5.13 18.32 -17.08
CA ALA A 32 -6.19 17.41 -17.50
C ALA A 32 -7.17 18.02 -18.52
N ARG A 33 -7.38 19.35 -18.49
CA ARG A 33 -8.27 20.03 -19.46
C ARG A 33 -7.62 20.20 -20.83
N LEU A 34 -6.31 20.39 -20.90
CA LEU A 34 -5.57 20.47 -22.17
C LEU A 34 -5.47 19.10 -22.84
N THR A 35 -5.24 18.04 -22.05
CA THR A 35 -5.19 16.66 -22.57
C THR A 35 -6.54 16.19 -23.11
N ALA A 36 -7.66 16.65 -22.52
CA ALA A 36 -9.01 16.37 -23.00
C ALA A 36 -9.35 17.08 -24.33
N LEU A 37 -8.77 18.26 -24.59
CA LEU A 37 -8.98 18.97 -25.86
C LEU A 37 -8.19 18.35 -27.02
N LEU A 38 -6.99 17.84 -26.73
CA LEU A 38 -6.09 17.19 -27.70
C LEU A 38 -6.55 15.79 -28.14
N THR A 39 -7.37 15.11 -27.32
CA THR A 39 -7.85 13.75 -27.60
C THR A 39 -9.00 13.70 -28.61
N ILE A 40 -9.71 14.81 -28.84
CA ILE A 40 -10.86 14.88 -29.75
C ILE A 40 -10.46 14.73 -31.23
N PRO A 41 -9.43 15.41 -31.75
CA PRO A 41 -9.03 15.25 -33.16
C PRO A 41 -8.12 14.02 -33.40
N LEU A 42 -7.43 13.51 -32.38
CA LEU A 42 -6.34 12.54 -32.55
C LEU A 42 -6.72 11.07 -32.25
N TRP A 43 -8.02 10.78 -32.13
CA TRP A 43 -8.51 9.45 -31.77
C TRP A 43 -8.22 8.33 -32.80
N PRO A 44 -8.14 8.54 -34.15
CA PRO A 44 -7.94 7.42 -35.08
C PRO A 44 -6.48 6.95 -35.11
N LEU A 45 -5.53 7.83 -34.77
CA LEU A 45 -4.12 7.46 -34.64
C LEU A 45 -3.81 6.79 -33.29
N LEU A 46 -4.58 7.12 -32.25
CA LEU A 46 -4.45 6.57 -30.90
C LEU A 46 -5.19 5.25 -30.72
N ALA A 47 -6.20 4.92 -31.53
CA ALA A 47 -6.98 3.69 -31.39
C ALA A 47 -6.14 2.40 -31.50
N PRO A 48 -5.18 2.24 -32.44
CA PRO A 48 -4.35 1.04 -32.52
C PRO A 48 -3.39 0.92 -31.33
N ILE A 49 -2.83 2.05 -30.87
CA ILE A 49 -1.90 2.11 -29.73
C ILE A 49 -2.65 1.88 -28.41
N ALA A 50 -3.88 2.38 -28.28
CA ALA A 50 -4.75 2.12 -27.14
C ALA A 50 -5.18 0.65 -27.09
N TRP A 51 -5.33 -0.02 -28.25
CA TRP A 51 -5.65 -1.44 -28.31
C TRP A 51 -4.47 -2.32 -27.86
N THR A 52 -3.23 -1.98 -28.24
CA THR A 52 -2.04 -2.70 -27.79
C THR A 52 -1.66 -2.37 -26.34
N ALA A 53 -1.83 -1.12 -25.90
CA ALA A 53 -1.61 -0.69 -24.52
C ALA A 53 -2.67 -1.23 -23.54
N ARG A 54 -3.82 -1.73 -24.02
CA ARG A 54 -4.86 -2.32 -23.17
C ARG A 54 -4.48 -3.71 -22.63
N ARG A 55 -3.37 -4.30 -23.06
CA ARG A 55 -2.92 -5.61 -22.58
C ARG A 55 -2.13 -5.55 -21.27
N GLU A 56 -1.67 -4.38 -20.82
CA GLU A 56 -0.81 -4.24 -19.63
C GLU A 56 -1.12 -2.97 -18.82
N ARG A 57 -2.39 -2.70 -18.52
CA ARG A 57 -2.72 -1.78 -17.42
C ARG A 57 -3.75 -2.41 -16.50
N PRO A 58 -3.34 -2.96 -15.33
CA PRO A 58 -4.30 -3.13 -14.24
C PRO A 58 -4.83 -1.74 -13.92
N SER A 59 -6.08 -1.51 -14.34
CA SER A 59 -6.83 -0.26 -14.12
C SER A 59 -7.66 -0.44 -12.85
N THR A 60 -6.94 -0.66 -11.76
CA THR A 60 -7.46 -0.67 -10.40
C THR A 60 -6.62 0.37 -9.66
N PRO A 61 -7.14 1.18 -8.71
CA PRO A 61 -6.27 1.88 -7.77
C PRO A 61 -5.17 0.93 -7.27
N PRO A 62 -3.96 1.39 -6.90
CA PRO A 62 -2.98 0.49 -6.31
C PRO A 62 -3.68 -0.19 -5.14
N SER A 63 -4.03 -1.47 -5.34
CA SER A 63 -4.67 -2.27 -4.31
C SER A 63 -3.69 -2.26 -3.15
N ALA A 64 -4.20 -2.01 -1.95
CA ALA A 64 -3.36 -1.83 -0.79
C ALA A 64 -2.37 -3.02 -0.69
N PRO A 65 -1.12 -2.83 -0.24
CA PRO A 65 -0.10 -3.88 -0.23
C PRO A 65 -0.62 -5.24 0.30
N GLU A 66 -1.44 -5.21 1.35
CA GLU A 66 -2.14 -6.35 1.94
C GLU A 66 -3.08 -7.07 0.97
N GLU A 67 -3.80 -6.36 0.12
CA GLU A 67 -4.66 -6.95 -0.92
C GLU A 67 -3.83 -7.61 -2.02
N ARG A 68 -2.67 -7.03 -2.36
CA ARG A 68 -1.73 -7.62 -3.32
C ARG A 68 -1.13 -8.90 -2.78
N ILE A 69 -0.71 -8.90 -1.52
CA ILE A 69 -0.19 -10.09 -0.84
C ILE A 69 -1.27 -11.18 -0.79
N ARG A 70 -2.49 -10.83 -0.36
CA ARG A 70 -3.62 -11.77 -0.31
C ARG A 70 -3.91 -12.40 -1.68
N ALA A 71 -4.08 -11.57 -2.71
CA ALA A 71 -4.36 -12.05 -4.05
C ALA A 71 -3.24 -12.94 -4.59
N ALA A 72 -1.97 -12.57 -4.36
CA ALA A 72 -0.83 -13.35 -4.82
C ALA A 72 -0.71 -14.69 -4.08
N LEU A 73 -0.95 -14.73 -2.77
CA LEU A 73 -0.95 -15.98 -2.00
C LEU A 73 -2.11 -16.91 -2.36
N ASP A 74 -3.32 -16.37 -2.57
CA ASP A 74 -4.47 -17.15 -3.03
C ASP A 74 -4.20 -17.77 -4.41
N GLU A 75 -3.64 -16.99 -5.34
CA GLU A 75 -3.26 -17.47 -6.67
C GLU A 75 -2.18 -18.56 -6.59
N VAL A 76 -1.18 -18.37 -5.73
CA VAL A 76 -0.09 -19.34 -5.49
C VAL A 76 -0.63 -20.65 -4.91
N THR A 77 -1.43 -20.57 -3.85
CA THR A 77 -1.95 -21.73 -3.12
C THR A 77 -2.90 -22.55 -4.01
N SER A 78 -3.79 -21.88 -4.76
CA SER A 78 -4.67 -22.54 -5.72
C SER A 78 -3.92 -23.17 -6.90
N SER A 79 -2.84 -22.54 -7.38
CA SER A 79 -2.03 -23.04 -8.50
C SER A 79 -1.18 -24.26 -8.14
N VAL A 80 -0.80 -24.37 -6.87
CA VAL A 80 0.08 -25.42 -6.35
C VAL A 80 -0.70 -26.65 -5.89
N HIS A 81 -2.00 -26.51 -5.60
CA HIS A 81 -2.86 -27.60 -5.15
C HIS A 81 -2.82 -28.81 -6.10
N GLY A 82 -2.53 -30.00 -5.56
CA GLY A 82 -2.43 -31.24 -6.32
C GLY A 82 -1.12 -31.43 -7.11
N THR A 83 -0.14 -30.54 -6.93
CA THR A 83 1.21 -30.67 -7.52
C THR A 83 2.24 -31.10 -6.47
N PRO A 84 3.42 -31.63 -6.87
CA PRO A 84 4.51 -31.91 -5.93
C PRO A 84 4.99 -30.67 -5.16
N LEU A 85 4.74 -29.46 -5.69
CA LEU A 85 5.07 -28.19 -5.06
C LEU A 85 4.18 -27.89 -3.84
N ALA A 86 3.06 -28.59 -3.66
CA ALA A 86 2.19 -28.42 -2.48
C ALA A 86 2.87 -28.77 -1.16
N ARG A 87 4.00 -29.47 -1.21
CA ARG A 87 4.83 -29.73 -0.02
C ARG A 87 5.67 -28.53 0.40
N LEU A 88 5.92 -27.58 -0.50
CA LEU A 88 6.73 -26.38 -0.25
C LEU A 88 5.89 -25.23 0.30
N ILE A 89 4.61 -25.17 -0.09
CA ILE A 89 3.66 -24.15 0.35
C ILE A 89 2.47 -24.89 0.92
N ASP A 90 2.53 -25.15 2.22
CA ASP A 90 1.40 -25.71 2.94
C ASP A 90 0.32 -24.63 3.12
N GLY A 91 -0.95 -25.05 3.02
CA GLY A 91 -2.09 -24.16 3.18
C GLY A 91 -2.15 -23.56 4.58
N GLU A 92 -1.65 -24.25 5.60
CA GLU A 92 -1.53 -23.74 6.96
C GLU A 92 -0.52 -22.60 7.05
N SER A 93 0.68 -22.77 6.48
CA SER A 93 1.71 -21.73 6.45
C SER A 93 1.28 -20.49 5.66
N ALA A 94 0.58 -20.68 4.53
CA ALA A 94 0.04 -19.55 3.77
C ALA A 94 -1.03 -18.78 4.57
N ARG A 95 -1.88 -19.46 5.34
CA ARG A 95 -2.87 -18.81 6.22
C ARG A 95 -2.23 -18.05 7.36
N ALA A 96 -1.24 -18.65 8.05
CA ALA A 96 -0.51 -17.97 9.11
C ALA A 96 0.15 -16.68 8.61
N LEU A 97 0.69 -16.69 7.39
CA LEU A 97 1.24 -15.47 6.78
C LEU A 97 0.16 -14.41 6.52
N LEU A 98 -1.01 -14.82 6.02
CA LEU A 98 -2.12 -13.89 5.79
C LEU A 98 -2.64 -13.27 7.09
N GLU A 99 -2.79 -14.07 8.14
CA GLU A 99 -3.21 -13.58 9.46
C GLU A 99 -2.23 -12.54 9.99
N GLU A 100 -0.94 -12.77 9.82
CA GLU A 100 0.10 -11.84 10.26
C GLU A 100 0.12 -10.55 9.42
N VAL A 101 -0.02 -10.65 8.10
CA VAL A 101 -0.14 -9.48 7.22
C VAL A 101 -1.39 -8.67 7.54
N GLU A 102 -2.52 -9.32 7.87
CA GLU A 102 -3.75 -8.65 8.29
C GLU A 102 -3.59 -7.94 9.63
N ARG A 103 -2.88 -8.55 10.58
CA ARG A 103 -2.52 -7.93 11.86
C ARG A 103 -1.69 -6.67 11.65
N LEU A 104 -0.63 -6.76 10.83
CA LEU A 104 0.23 -5.63 10.48
C LEU A 104 -0.53 -4.51 9.74
N ALA A 105 -1.37 -4.88 8.77
CA ALA A 105 -2.18 -3.92 8.03
C ALA A 105 -3.19 -3.19 8.92
N SER A 106 -3.81 -3.91 9.86
CA SER A 106 -4.74 -3.34 10.84
C SER A 106 -4.05 -2.33 11.76
N ARG A 107 -2.87 -2.70 12.28
CA ARG A 107 -2.04 -1.80 13.10
C ARG A 107 -1.60 -0.56 12.31
N ARG A 108 -1.14 -0.73 11.07
CA ARG A 108 -0.78 0.41 10.20
C ARG A 108 -1.97 1.34 10.00
N HIS A 109 -3.15 0.79 9.74
CA HIS A 109 -4.37 1.57 9.58
C HIS A 109 -4.71 2.38 10.84
N GLU A 110 -4.57 1.78 12.02
CA GLU A 110 -4.74 2.47 13.30
C GLU A 110 -3.72 3.60 13.49
N LEU A 111 -2.43 3.35 13.20
CA LEU A 111 -1.38 4.37 13.28
C LEU A 111 -1.65 5.55 12.35
N LEU A 112 -2.03 5.27 11.11
CA LEU A 112 -2.38 6.32 10.14
C LEU A 112 -3.60 7.11 10.60
N ALA A 113 -4.64 6.43 11.10
CA ALA A 113 -5.84 7.10 11.62
C ALA A 113 -5.53 7.99 12.84
N LEU A 114 -4.56 7.62 13.68
CA LEU A 114 -4.09 8.48 14.78
C LEU A 114 -3.35 9.71 14.25
N LEU A 115 -2.47 9.54 13.26
CA LEU A 115 -1.68 10.61 12.64
C LEU A 115 -2.51 11.59 11.80
N GLU A 116 -3.70 11.19 11.35
CA GLU A 116 -4.65 12.09 10.67
C GLU A 116 -5.27 13.14 11.61
N ARG A 117 -5.17 12.97 12.92
CA ARG A 117 -5.73 13.93 13.89
C ARG A 117 -4.76 15.08 14.11
N ASP A 118 -5.25 16.32 14.11
CA ASP A 118 -4.46 17.55 14.31
C ASP A 118 -3.53 17.51 15.55
N SER A 119 -3.93 16.79 16.61
CA SER A 119 -3.12 16.64 17.83
C SER A 119 -1.82 15.85 17.62
N PHE A 120 -1.73 15.09 16.54
CA PHE A 120 -0.59 14.27 16.12
C PHE A 120 0.09 14.80 14.85
N ASP A 121 -0.24 16.01 14.39
CA ASP A 121 0.46 16.65 13.28
C ASP A 121 1.86 17.12 13.76
N PRO A 122 2.95 16.59 13.17
CA PRO A 122 4.31 16.98 13.56
C PRO A 122 4.62 18.46 13.30
N VAL A 123 3.98 19.07 12.29
CA VAL A 123 4.15 20.48 11.93
C VAL A 123 3.48 21.36 12.97
N LEU A 124 2.24 21.07 13.34
CA LEU A 124 1.52 21.82 14.39
C LEU A 124 2.19 21.65 15.76
N ALA A 125 2.66 20.45 16.09
CA ALA A 125 3.38 20.19 17.33
C ALA A 125 4.71 20.98 17.41
N GLN A 126 5.43 21.07 16.28
CA GLN A 126 6.65 21.88 16.18
C GLN A 126 6.36 23.38 16.33
N GLN A 127 5.35 23.89 15.62
CA GLN A 127 4.94 25.30 15.72
C GLN A 127 4.58 25.67 17.17
N LYS A 128 3.79 24.83 17.84
CA LYS A 128 3.44 25.04 19.25
C LYS A 128 4.65 25.08 20.18
N LEU A 129 5.65 24.22 19.94
CA LEU A 129 6.90 24.26 20.70
C LEU A 129 7.67 25.57 20.46
N ASP A 130 7.73 26.04 19.23
CA ASP A 130 8.42 27.28 18.88
C ASP A 130 7.71 28.52 19.45
N GLU A 131 6.38 28.52 19.47
CA GLU A 131 5.56 29.53 20.17
C GLU A 131 5.81 29.54 21.68
N LEU A 132 5.89 28.37 22.31
CA LEU A 132 6.19 28.24 23.74
C LEU A 132 7.60 28.75 24.07
N ARG A 133 8.57 28.54 23.16
CA ARG A 133 9.93 29.09 23.30
C ARG A 133 9.95 30.59 23.13
N ALA A 134 9.28 31.11 22.10
CA ALA A 134 9.23 32.54 21.80
C ALA A 134 8.51 33.35 22.90
N SER A 135 7.46 32.79 23.51
CA SER A 135 6.72 33.40 24.62
C SER A 135 7.43 33.30 25.98
N GLY A 136 8.58 32.62 26.05
CA GLY A 136 9.31 32.43 27.31
C GLY A 136 8.53 31.56 28.30
N ALA A 137 7.74 30.60 27.81
CA ALA A 137 6.98 29.68 28.66
C ALA A 137 7.91 28.90 29.60
N SER A 138 7.35 28.38 30.70
CA SER A 138 8.13 27.68 31.71
C SER A 138 8.92 26.50 31.12
N PRO A 139 10.12 26.16 31.66
CA PRO A 139 10.92 25.05 31.17
C PRO A 139 10.15 23.72 31.14
N ARG A 140 9.26 23.50 32.12
CA ARG A 140 8.41 22.30 32.19
C ARG A 140 7.42 22.21 31.01
N ALA A 141 6.81 23.32 30.61
CA ALA A 141 5.90 23.36 29.46
C ALA A 141 6.64 23.06 28.15
N GLN A 142 7.84 23.61 27.99
CA GLN A 142 8.69 23.34 26.81
C GLN A 142 9.13 21.87 26.76
N SER A 143 9.55 21.28 27.89
CA SER A 143 9.92 19.87 27.96
C SER A 143 8.75 18.94 27.61
N SER A 144 7.54 19.25 28.09
CA SER A 144 6.35 18.47 27.75
C SER A 144 6.02 18.54 26.25
N ALA A 145 6.13 19.72 25.64
CA ALA A 145 5.91 19.88 24.20
C ALA A 145 6.98 19.17 23.36
N LEU A 146 8.25 19.18 23.80
CA LEU A 146 9.34 18.43 23.19
C LEU A 146 9.08 16.92 23.22
N LEU A 147 8.65 16.38 24.36
CA LEU A 147 8.30 14.97 24.50
C LEU A 147 7.15 14.60 23.56
N HIS A 148 6.09 15.42 23.53
CA HIS A 148 4.96 15.21 22.61
C HIS A 148 5.40 15.14 21.15
N LEU A 149 6.20 16.10 20.71
CA LEU A 149 6.76 16.13 19.35
C LEU A 149 7.63 14.90 19.06
N SER A 150 8.47 14.47 20.01
CA SER A 150 9.29 13.27 19.85
C SER A 150 8.45 12.00 19.73
N ASN A 151 7.35 11.91 20.47
CA ASN A 151 6.42 10.79 20.41
C ASN A 151 5.70 10.75 19.07
N ILE A 152 5.21 11.89 18.56
CA ILE A 152 4.62 11.98 17.22
C ILE A 152 5.59 11.51 16.16
N ARG A 153 6.85 11.96 16.20
CA ARG A 153 7.87 11.57 15.21
C ARG A 153 8.12 10.06 15.24
N ARG A 154 8.24 9.47 16.42
CA ARG A 154 8.37 8.01 16.57
C ARG A 154 7.19 7.25 15.98
N LEU A 155 5.96 7.73 16.21
CA LEU A 155 4.75 7.13 15.62
C LEU A 155 4.75 7.24 14.09
N SER A 156 5.17 8.38 13.52
CA SER A 156 5.27 8.54 12.07
C SER A 156 6.36 7.64 11.45
N GLU A 157 7.51 7.52 12.10
CA GLU A 157 8.59 6.64 11.66
C GLU A 157 8.16 5.16 11.70
N LEU A 158 7.38 4.78 12.72
CA LEU A 158 6.81 3.44 12.83
C LEU A 158 5.80 3.15 11.72
N ALA A 159 4.88 4.08 11.45
CA ALA A 159 3.89 3.93 10.37
C ALA A 159 4.55 3.82 8.99
N GLU A 160 5.60 4.61 8.74
CA GLU A 160 6.36 4.56 7.49
C GLU A 160 7.11 3.22 7.34
N ARG A 161 7.72 2.73 8.43
CA ARG A 161 8.39 1.43 8.46
C ARG A 161 7.43 0.29 8.15
N ASP A 162 6.24 0.28 8.77
CA ASP A 162 5.20 -0.72 8.52
C ASP A 162 4.71 -0.67 7.07
N SER A 163 4.57 0.54 6.51
CA SER A 163 4.19 0.73 5.11
C SER A 163 5.23 0.15 4.15
N HIS A 164 6.52 0.46 4.37
CA HIS A 164 7.63 -0.05 3.56
C HIS A 164 7.73 -1.57 3.64
N ALA A 165 7.60 -2.13 4.84
CA ALA A 165 7.63 -3.57 5.06
C ALA A 165 6.52 -4.32 4.31
N LEU A 166 5.28 -3.81 4.36
CA LEU A 166 4.17 -4.41 3.61
C LEU A 166 4.39 -4.32 2.10
N GLU A 167 5.03 -3.25 1.61
CA GLU A 167 5.38 -3.13 0.20
C GLU A 167 6.44 -4.17 -0.21
N GLU A 168 7.51 -4.33 0.58
CA GLU A 168 8.53 -5.36 0.33
C GLU A 168 7.93 -6.77 0.34
N LEU A 169 7.03 -7.07 1.29
CA LEU A 169 6.32 -8.36 1.34
C LEU A 169 5.44 -8.58 0.10
N ALA A 170 4.79 -7.53 -0.41
CA ALA A 170 4.03 -7.60 -1.65
C ALA A 170 4.93 -7.90 -2.86
N GLU A 171 6.12 -7.29 -2.92
CA GLU A 171 7.12 -7.58 -3.97
C GLU A 171 7.62 -9.02 -3.89
N LEU A 172 7.98 -9.51 -2.71
CA LEU A 172 8.44 -10.89 -2.49
C LEU A 172 7.36 -11.91 -2.86
N THR A 173 6.11 -11.65 -2.50
CA THR A 173 4.98 -12.53 -2.83
C THR A 173 4.73 -12.55 -4.35
N SER A 174 4.88 -11.41 -5.03
CA SER A 174 4.80 -11.33 -6.49
C SER A 174 5.95 -12.07 -7.19
N ALA A 175 7.16 -11.99 -6.65
CA ALA A 175 8.32 -12.73 -7.12
C ALA A 175 8.12 -14.25 -6.96
N LEU A 176 7.65 -14.69 -5.79
CA LEU A 176 7.30 -16.07 -5.50
C LEU A 176 6.30 -16.62 -6.52
N ARG A 177 5.23 -15.87 -6.77
CA ARG A 177 4.22 -16.22 -7.79
C ARG A 177 4.85 -16.41 -9.17
N THR A 178 5.70 -15.49 -9.60
CA THR A 178 6.37 -15.54 -10.90
C THR A 178 7.27 -16.78 -11.02
N GLN A 179 8.05 -17.08 -9.97
CA GLN A 179 8.91 -18.25 -9.95
C GLN A 179 8.13 -19.57 -9.97
N LEU A 180 7.00 -19.64 -9.27
CA LEU A 180 6.14 -20.83 -9.31
C LEU A 180 5.54 -21.08 -10.69
N VAL A 181 5.10 -20.02 -11.38
CA VAL A 181 4.65 -20.10 -12.78
C VAL A 181 5.79 -20.61 -13.67
N LEU A 182 7.01 -20.08 -13.49
CA LEU A 182 8.18 -20.51 -14.25
C LEU A 182 8.52 -21.99 -14.02
N VAL A 183 8.54 -22.44 -12.75
CA VAL A 183 8.79 -23.84 -12.37
C VAL A 183 7.72 -24.75 -12.98
N ARG A 184 6.44 -24.35 -12.92
CA ARG A 184 5.33 -25.11 -13.50
C ARG A 184 5.44 -25.25 -15.02
N LEU A 185 5.87 -24.20 -15.73
CA LEU A 185 6.00 -24.21 -17.20
C LEU A 185 7.28 -24.90 -17.68
N SER A 186 8.39 -24.72 -16.97
CA SER A 186 9.71 -25.20 -17.38
C SER A 186 10.03 -26.60 -16.85
N GLY A 187 9.32 -27.07 -15.82
CA GLY A 187 9.64 -28.31 -15.11
C GLY A 187 10.99 -28.26 -14.36
N SER A 188 11.58 -27.07 -14.22
CA SER A 188 12.87 -26.85 -13.56
C SER A 188 12.77 -27.02 -12.04
N GLY A 189 13.89 -27.32 -11.38
CA GLY A 189 13.93 -27.54 -9.93
C GLY A 189 13.44 -26.34 -9.10
N ALA A 190 12.87 -26.63 -7.94
CA ALA A 190 12.21 -25.66 -7.06
C ALA A 190 13.16 -24.83 -6.16
N ALA A 191 14.47 -24.81 -6.44
CA ALA A 191 15.46 -24.17 -5.56
C ALA A 191 15.22 -22.66 -5.36
N GLY A 192 14.86 -21.93 -6.42
CA GLY A 192 14.56 -20.49 -6.28
C GLY A 192 13.29 -20.20 -5.47
N VAL A 193 12.32 -21.12 -5.49
CA VAL A 193 11.06 -21.00 -4.75
C VAL A 193 11.30 -21.13 -3.25
N SER A 194 12.14 -22.08 -2.82
CA SER A 194 12.49 -22.22 -1.40
C SER A 194 13.28 -21.02 -0.86
N ASP A 195 14.19 -20.45 -1.66
CA ASP A 195 14.97 -19.29 -1.25
C ASP A 195 14.06 -18.06 -1.05
N THR A 196 13.14 -17.84 -1.99
CA THR A 196 12.18 -16.73 -1.91
C THR A 196 11.19 -16.89 -0.75
N LEU A 197 10.74 -18.12 -0.47
CA LEU A 197 9.94 -18.42 0.72
C LEU A 197 10.72 -18.17 2.01
N GLY A 198 12.00 -18.59 2.07
CA GLY A 198 12.86 -18.36 3.21
C GLY A 198 13.05 -16.88 3.54
N GLU A 199 13.31 -16.05 2.52
CA GLU A 199 13.41 -14.59 2.69
C GLU A 199 12.09 -13.99 3.16
N LEU A 200 10.97 -14.41 2.57
CA LEU A 200 9.63 -13.93 2.95
C LEU A 200 9.28 -14.27 4.40
N TRP A 201 9.65 -15.47 4.88
CA TRP A 201 9.51 -15.83 6.30
C TRP A 201 10.45 -15.05 7.21
N ALA A 202 11.72 -14.89 6.82
CA ALA A 202 12.69 -14.12 7.60
C ALA A 202 12.26 -12.65 7.77
N ARG A 203 11.68 -12.06 6.72
CA ARG A 203 11.12 -10.70 6.79
C ARG A 203 9.92 -10.61 7.69
N LEU A 204 9.00 -11.58 7.59
CA LEU A 204 7.83 -11.64 8.45
C LEU A 204 8.21 -11.75 9.93
N GLU A 205 9.19 -12.60 10.26
CA GLU A 205 9.67 -12.77 11.64
C GLU A 205 10.36 -11.51 12.16
N ALA A 206 11.17 -10.84 11.33
CA ALA A 206 11.76 -9.56 11.72
C ALA A 206 10.70 -8.47 12.00
N LEU A 207 9.55 -8.54 11.31
CA LEU A 207 8.41 -7.66 11.51
C LEU A 207 7.62 -7.98 12.78
N SER A 208 7.43 -9.27 13.10
CA SER A 208 6.76 -9.68 14.34
C SER A 208 7.61 -9.32 15.55
N GLU A 209 8.92 -9.59 15.55
CA GLU A 209 9.85 -9.26 16.63
C GLU A 209 9.89 -7.75 16.91
N ALA A 210 10.00 -6.93 15.85
CA ALA A 210 10.00 -5.47 15.99
C ALA A 210 8.66 -4.93 16.52
N SER A 211 7.57 -5.66 16.30
CA SER A 211 6.26 -5.31 16.84
C SER A 211 6.16 -5.62 18.32
N ASP A 212 6.62 -6.79 18.75
CA ASP A 212 6.57 -7.23 20.14
C ASP A 212 7.47 -6.39 21.05
N GLU A 213 8.61 -5.91 20.56
CA GLU A 213 9.51 -5.02 21.32
C GLU A 213 8.84 -3.70 21.71
N VAL A 214 7.95 -3.16 20.86
CA VAL A 214 7.25 -1.88 21.11
C VAL A 214 6.12 -2.03 22.14
N TYR A 215 5.49 -3.21 22.22
CA TYR A 215 4.41 -3.47 23.20
C TYR A 215 4.93 -4.10 24.51
N GLY A 216 6.13 -4.70 24.49
CA GLY A 216 6.73 -5.39 25.64
C GLY A 216 7.25 -4.49 26.77
N ASP A 217 7.42 -3.18 26.56
CA ASP A 217 8.06 -2.28 27.53
C ASP A 217 7.08 -1.54 28.49
N GLU A 218 5.76 -1.78 28.40
CA GLU A 218 4.72 -0.93 29.05
C GLU A 218 3.65 -1.67 29.92
N PRO A 219 3.99 -2.61 30.84
CA PRO A 219 3.17 -2.66 32.07
C PRO A 219 3.93 -2.82 33.39
N SER A 220 5.25 -2.99 33.42
CA SER A 220 5.94 -3.30 34.69
C SER A 220 6.36 -2.08 35.51
N ARG A 221 6.40 -0.87 34.94
CA ARG A 221 6.78 0.35 35.69
C ARG A 221 5.61 1.01 36.44
N ALA A 222 4.38 0.92 35.93
CA ALA A 222 3.22 1.53 36.59
C ALA A 222 2.81 0.82 37.90
N HIS A 223 3.15 -0.47 38.07
CA HIS A 223 2.90 -1.20 39.33
C HIS A 223 4.05 -1.12 40.34
N GLN A 224 5.22 -0.60 39.96
CA GLN A 224 6.38 -0.53 40.86
C GLN A 224 6.54 0.85 41.53
N GLU A 225 5.96 1.92 40.99
CA GLU A 225 5.88 3.23 41.65
C GLU A 225 4.65 3.39 42.58
N ALA A 226 3.68 2.47 42.56
CA ALA A 226 2.56 2.45 43.51
C ALA A 226 2.91 1.78 44.86
N ALA A 227 4.16 1.33 45.04
CA ALA A 227 4.63 0.61 46.23
C ALA A 227 5.75 1.33 47.00
N ILE A 228 6.00 2.62 46.75
CA ILE A 228 6.96 3.45 47.52
C ILE A 228 6.26 4.69 48.07
#